data_AF-A0A3B7L7Y6-F1
#
_entry.id   AF-A0A3B7L7Y6-F1
#
_cell.length_a   1.000
_cell.length_b   1.000
_cell.length_c   1.000
_cell.angle_alpha   90.00
_cell.angle_beta   90.00
_cell.angle_gamma   90.00
#
_symmetry.space_group_name_H-M   'P 1'
#
loop_
_entity.id
_entity.type
_entity.pdbx_description
1 polymer ?
#
loop_
_entity_poly.entity_id
_entity_poly.type
_entity_poly.pdbx_seq_one_letter_code
_entity_poly.pdbx_strand_id
1 'polypeptide(L)'
;MFDIGFLELMFIGVVGLLVLGPERLPKAARTAGLWIGKIKRTVSGMQREISAQLEAEELRQKLNEQQKKLDESVRQVQRDVESLAEPDRPAESKPDQAPAPSAEQRLDDALARARRDGAGSQGPADNARPDERPEPTAADKDASSR
;
A
#
# COMPACT_ATOMS: atom_id res chain seq x y z
N MET A 1 28.86 -8.98 10.71
CA MET A 1 30.18 -8.78 10.10
C MET A 1 30.07 -9.09 8.61
N PHE A 2 29.46 -8.17 7.86
CA PHE A 2 29.41 -8.21 6.40
C PHE A 2 29.68 -6.80 5.94
N ASP A 3 30.93 -6.37 6.11
CA ASP A 3 31.43 -5.08 5.65
C ASP A 3 31.69 -5.13 4.14
N ILE A 4 30.69 -5.55 3.36
CA ILE A 4 30.76 -5.51 1.89
C ILE A 4 30.50 -4.06 1.49
N GLY A 5 31.57 -3.27 1.52
CA GLY A 5 31.59 -1.91 1.03
C GLY A 5 31.69 -1.84 -0.50
N PHE A 6 31.56 -0.63 -1.02
CA PHE A 6 31.78 -0.36 -2.45
C PHE A 6 33.20 -0.78 -2.90
N LEU A 7 34.21 -0.57 -2.04
CA LEU A 7 35.59 -0.96 -2.34
C LEU A 7 35.78 -2.47 -2.44
N GLU A 8 35.20 -3.26 -1.53
CA GLU A 8 35.20 -4.73 -1.62
C GLU A 8 34.59 -5.20 -2.96
N LEU A 9 33.44 -4.63 -3.34
CA LEU A 9 32.76 -5.00 -4.58
C LEU A 9 33.61 -4.67 -5.81
N MET A 10 34.28 -3.51 -5.81
CA MET A 10 35.20 -3.11 -6.87
C MET A 10 36.41 -4.05 -6.94
N PHE A 11 36.99 -4.42 -5.80
CA PHE A 11 38.11 -5.36 -5.74
C PHE A 11 37.73 -6.74 -6.29
N ILE A 12 36.59 -7.29 -5.86
CA ILE A 12 36.06 -8.57 -6.39
C ILE A 12 35.76 -8.44 -7.89
N GLY A 13 35.24 -7.30 -8.35
CA GLY A 13 35.04 -7.00 -9.76
C GLY A 13 36.34 -7.10 -10.57
N VAL A 14 37.41 -6.43 -10.12
CA VAL A 14 38.73 -6.47 -10.77
C VAL A 14 39.30 -7.89 -10.78
N VAL A 15 39.26 -8.60 -9.64
CA VAL A 15 39.73 -9.99 -9.57
C VAL A 15 38.91 -10.90 -10.48
N GLY A 16 37.59 -10.74 -10.51
CA GLY A 16 36.72 -11.46 -11.41
C GLY A 16 37.03 -11.19 -12.88
N LEU A 17 37.32 -9.93 -13.24
CA LEU A 17 37.71 -9.57 -14.60
C LEU A 17 39.05 -10.20 -14.99
N LEU A 18 39.99 -10.33 -14.05
CA LEU A 18 41.29 -10.96 -14.29
C LEU A 18 41.20 -12.47 -14.44
N VAL A 19 40.45 -13.14 -13.54
CA VAL A 19 40.35 -14.62 -13.50
C VAL A 19 39.46 -15.14 -14.62
N LEU A 20 38.27 -14.55 -14.77
CA LEU A 20 37.25 -15.03 -15.69
C LEU A 20 37.35 -14.32 -17.05
N GLY A 21 37.89 -13.11 -17.07
CA GLY A 21 37.99 -12.27 -18.26
C GLY A 21 36.82 -11.28 -18.40
N PRO A 22 37.05 -10.09 -18.99
CA PRO A 22 36.04 -9.04 -19.14
C PRO A 22 34.84 -9.46 -20.00
N GLU A 23 35.02 -10.37 -20.94
CA GLU A 23 33.93 -10.84 -21.80
C GLU A 23 33.03 -11.88 -21.12
N ARG A 24 33.56 -12.61 -20.14
CA ARG A 24 32.90 -13.81 -19.58
C ARG A 24 32.19 -13.50 -18.26
N LEU A 25 32.71 -12.56 -17.47
CA LEU A 25 32.06 -12.06 -16.25
C LEU A 25 30.62 -11.57 -16.47
N PRO A 26 30.31 -10.69 -17.44
CA PRO A 26 28.94 -10.22 -17.66
C PRO A 26 28.00 -11.37 -18.03
N LYS A 27 28.49 -12.40 -18.74
CA LYS A 27 27.71 -13.59 -19.06
C LYS A 27 27.42 -14.43 -17.80
N ALA A 28 28.42 -14.63 -16.95
CA ALA A 28 28.26 -15.35 -15.68
C ALA A 28 27.33 -14.63 -14.70
N ALA A 29 27.47 -13.31 -14.56
CA ALA A 29 26.60 -12.49 -13.72
C ALA A 29 25.14 -12.54 -14.19
N ARG A 30 24.89 -12.52 -15.51
CA ARG A 30 23.55 -12.70 -16.07
C ARG A 30 22.98 -14.08 -15.71
N THR A 31 23.74 -15.14 -15.89
CA THR A 31 23.29 -16.50 -15.55
C THR A 31 23.03 -16.65 -14.06
N ALA A 32 23.95 -16.21 -13.20
CA ALA A 32 23.77 -16.22 -11.76
C ALA A 32 22.53 -15.40 -11.35
N GLY A 33 22.38 -14.19 -11.90
CA GLY A 33 21.22 -13.33 -11.65
C GLY A 33 19.89 -13.99 -12.03
N LEU A 34 19.83 -14.71 -13.15
CA LEU A 34 18.65 -15.48 -13.54
C LEU A 34 18.35 -16.59 -12.53
N TRP A 35 19.35 -17.29 -12.02
CA TRP A 35 19.18 -18.37 -11.06
C TRP A 35 18.72 -17.83 -9.69
N ILE A 36 19.39 -16.79 -9.18
CA ILE A 36 18.97 -16.08 -7.97
C ILE A 36 17.53 -15.56 -8.13
N GLY A 37 17.19 -14.98 -9.29
CA GLY A 37 15.86 -14.47 -9.58
C GLY A 37 14.78 -15.56 -9.54
N LYS A 38 15.07 -16.73 -10.11
CA LYS A 38 14.17 -17.90 -10.06
C LYS A 38 13.97 -18.39 -8.63
N ILE A 39 15.05 -18.55 -7.86
CA ILE A 39 14.98 -18.95 -6.45
C ILE A 39 14.16 -17.94 -5.64
N LYS A 40 14.45 -16.64 -5.78
CA LYS A 40 13.70 -15.57 -5.12
C LYS A 40 12.21 -15.65 -5.45
N ARG A 41 11.85 -15.86 -6.73
CA ARG A 41 10.45 -15.97 -7.16
C ARG A 41 9.75 -17.15 -6.50
N THR A 42 10.41 -18.32 -6.44
CA THR A 42 9.87 -19.52 -5.79
C THR A 42 9.69 -19.31 -4.29
N VAL A 43 10.70 -18.74 -3.61
CA VAL A 43 10.62 -18.43 -2.18
C VAL A 43 9.52 -17.41 -1.88
N SER A 44 9.38 -16.36 -2.69
CA SER A 44 8.28 -15.39 -2.55
C SER A 44 6.90 -15.99 -2.82
N GLY A 45 6.79 -16.98 -3.71
CA GLY A 45 5.56 -17.74 -3.95
C GLY A 45 5.19 -18.60 -2.74
N MET A 46 6.15 -19.36 -2.21
CA MET A 46 5.97 -20.16 -0.99
C MET A 46 5.65 -19.28 0.21
N GLN A 47 6.31 -18.14 0.40
CA GLN A 47 5.97 -17.19 1.46
C GLN A 47 4.53 -16.70 1.33
N ARG A 48 4.03 -16.43 0.12
CA ARG A 48 2.63 -16.03 -0.09
C ARG A 48 1.64 -17.14 0.24
N GLU A 49 1.94 -18.38 -0.13
CA GLU A 49 1.10 -19.53 0.20
C GLU A 49 1.13 -19.86 1.70
N ILE A 50 2.30 -19.79 2.32
CA ILE A 50 2.50 -20.02 3.76
C ILE A 50 1.85 -18.88 4.57
N SER A 51 2.01 -17.63 4.17
CA SER A 51 1.30 -16.49 4.78
C SER A 51 -0.20 -16.61 4.63
N ALA A 52 -0.71 -17.06 3.47
CA ALA A 52 -2.14 -17.28 3.28
C ALA A 52 -2.70 -18.43 4.14
N GLN A 53 -1.89 -19.48 4.40
CA GLN A 53 -2.27 -20.58 5.28
C GLN A 53 -2.20 -20.20 6.76
N LEU A 54 -1.15 -19.50 7.18
CA LEU A 54 -1.01 -18.99 8.55
C LEU A 54 -2.05 -17.91 8.85
N GLU A 55 -2.34 -16.99 7.91
CA GLU A 55 -3.44 -16.03 8.08
C GLU A 55 -4.79 -16.75 8.24
N ALA A 56 -5.04 -17.85 7.51
CA ALA A 56 -6.27 -18.61 7.66
C ALA A 56 -6.36 -19.36 9.01
N GLU A 57 -5.25 -19.86 9.54
CA GLU A 57 -5.19 -20.48 10.87
C GLU A 57 -5.33 -19.46 12.00
N GLU A 58 -4.65 -18.32 11.90
CA GLU A 58 -4.77 -17.22 12.86
C GLU A 58 -6.17 -16.58 12.83
N LEU A 59 -6.80 -16.44 11.66
CA LEU A 59 -8.20 -16.00 11.56
C LEU A 59 -9.15 -16.99 12.22
N ARG A 60 -8.97 -18.30 12.00
CA ARG A 60 -9.80 -19.33 12.64
C ARG A 60 -9.66 -19.30 14.16
N GLN A 61 -8.45 -19.09 14.67
CA GLN A 61 -8.21 -19.01 16.10
C GLN A 61 -8.83 -17.75 16.71
N LYS A 62 -8.67 -16.59 16.06
CA LYS A 62 -9.33 -15.33 16.46
C LYS A 62 -10.87 -15.44 16.44
N LEU A 63 -11.45 -16.09 15.43
CA LEU A 63 -12.89 -16.30 15.33
C LEU A 63 -13.42 -17.26 16.42
N ASN A 64 -12.68 -18.33 16.75
CA ASN A 64 -13.05 -19.24 17.84
C ASN A 64 -12.98 -18.55 19.22
N GLU A 65 -11.98 -17.71 19.45
CA GLU A 65 -11.88 -16.92 20.68
C GLU A 65 -13.02 -15.90 20.80
N GLN A 66 -13.36 -15.23 19.69
CA GLN A 66 -14.51 -14.33 19.65
C GLN A 66 -15.84 -15.07 19.89
N GLN A 67 -16.04 -16.26 19.30
CA GLN A 67 -17.24 -17.07 19.56
C GLN A 67 -17.35 -17.47 21.03
N LYS A 68 -16.25 -17.89 21.67
CA LYS A 68 -16.26 -18.21 23.11
C LYS A 68 -16.64 -16.99 23.96
N LYS A 69 -16.08 -15.82 23.65
CA LYS A 69 -16.43 -14.57 24.36
C LYS A 69 -17.88 -14.16 24.13
N LEU A 70 -18.40 -14.38 22.93
CA LEU A 70 -19.81 -14.13 22.62
C LEU A 70 -20.73 -15.10 23.38
N ASP A 71 -20.43 -16.40 23.41
CA ASP A 71 -21.23 -17.40 24.15
C ASP A 71 -21.23 -17.09 25.65
N GLU A 72 -20.08 -16.71 26.20
CA GLU A 72 -19.94 -16.31 27.60
C GLU A 72 -20.71 -15.01 27.90
N SER A 73 -20.65 -14.02 27.00
CA SER A 73 -21.43 -12.78 27.10
C SER A 73 -22.94 -13.05 26.98
N VAL A 74 -23.37 -13.95 26.08
CA VAL A 74 -24.77 -14.34 25.93
C VAL A 74 -25.28 -15.08 27.16
N ARG A 75 -24.46 -15.97 27.75
CA ARG A 75 -24.79 -16.62 29.03
C ARG A 75 -24.84 -15.65 30.20
N GLN A 76 -24.00 -14.61 30.18
CA GLN A 76 -24.04 -13.56 31.19
C GLN A 76 -25.30 -12.71 31.04
N VAL A 77 -25.63 -12.29 29.81
CA VAL A 77 -26.87 -11.58 29.51
C VAL A 77 -28.09 -12.43 29.86
N GLN A 78 -28.10 -13.74 29.58
CA GLN A 78 -29.20 -14.62 30.01
C GLN A 78 -29.33 -14.65 31.53
N ARG A 79 -28.21 -14.75 32.27
CA ARG A 79 -28.23 -14.69 33.74
C ARG A 79 -28.68 -13.34 34.28
N ASP A 80 -28.26 -12.26 33.65
CA ASP A 80 -28.67 -10.91 34.04
C ASP A 80 -30.16 -10.70 33.74
N VAL A 81 -30.65 -11.14 32.58
CA VAL A 81 -32.08 -11.07 32.21
C VAL A 81 -32.93 -11.97 33.11
N GLU A 82 -32.43 -13.15 33.49
CA GLU A 82 -33.11 -14.05 34.44
C GLU A 82 -33.10 -13.48 35.86
N SER A 83 -32.02 -12.79 36.26
CA SER A 83 -31.94 -12.05 37.53
C SER A 83 -32.81 -10.77 37.53
N LEU A 84 -33.03 -10.14 36.38
CA LEU A 84 -33.96 -9.01 36.22
C LEU A 84 -35.43 -9.47 36.05
N ALA A 85 -35.66 -10.74 35.70
CA ALA A 85 -37.00 -11.32 35.61
C ALA A 85 -37.59 -11.67 36.99
N GLU A 86 -36.83 -11.53 38.08
CA GLU A 86 -37.35 -11.58 39.43
C GLU A 86 -38.05 -10.24 39.76
N PRO A 87 -39.39 -10.23 39.95
CA PRO A 87 -40.14 -9.00 39.97
C PRO A 87 -40.19 -8.41 41.38
N ASP A 88 -39.49 -7.31 41.65
CA ASP A 88 -39.98 -6.34 42.64
C ASP A 88 -39.45 -4.91 42.42
N ARG A 89 -40.39 -4.06 41.96
CA ARG A 89 -40.64 -2.62 42.21
C ARG A 89 -40.05 -1.50 41.33
N PRO A 90 -40.85 -0.43 41.09
CA PRO A 90 -40.59 0.57 40.04
C PRO A 90 -40.15 1.96 40.59
N ALA A 91 -39.83 2.84 39.62
CA ALA A 91 -39.55 4.28 39.70
C ALA A 91 -38.08 4.62 40.03
N GLU A 92 -37.39 5.57 39.40
CA GLU A 92 -37.72 6.78 38.63
C GLU A 92 -36.36 7.32 38.13
N SER A 93 -36.11 7.74 36.87
CA SER A 93 -36.11 9.15 36.44
C SER A 93 -35.18 9.31 35.20
N LYS A 94 -35.65 10.02 34.17
CA LYS A 94 -34.84 10.66 33.09
C LYS A 94 -34.19 11.97 33.65
N PRO A 95 -33.23 12.69 32.99
CA PRO A 95 -33.22 13.00 31.54
C PRO A 95 -31.85 13.31 30.84
N ASP A 96 -31.98 13.57 29.53
CA ASP A 96 -31.15 14.43 28.67
C ASP A 96 -29.82 13.93 28.06
N GLN A 97 -29.88 13.56 26.78
CA GLN A 97 -28.78 13.75 25.83
C GLN A 97 -29.35 14.07 24.43
N ALA A 98 -28.92 15.21 23.89
CA ALA A 98 -29.26 15.72 22.57
C ALA A 98 -28.98 14.68 21.46
N PRO A 99 -29.71 14.71 20.33
CA PRO A 99 -29.56 13.71 19.29
C PRO A 99 -28.18 13.87 18.62
N ALA A 100 -27.29 12.89 18.86
CA ALA A 100 -26.09 12.74 18.05
C ALA A 100 -26.52 12.44 16.60
N PRO A 101 -25.92 13.08 15.58
CA PRO A 101 -26.29 12.83 14.20
C PRO A 101 -26.04 11.35 13.87
N SER A 102 -27.09 10.71 13.32
CA SER A 102 -27.12 9.30 12.97
C SER A 102 -26.00 8.97 11.99
N ALA A 103 -25.45 7.76 12.09
CA ALA A 103 -24.33 7.30 11.26
C ALA A 103 -24.59 7.49 9.74
N GLU A 104 -25.85 7.41 9.33
CA GLU A 104 -26.32 7.67 7.96
C GLU A 104 -26.03 9.11 7.51
N GLN A 105 -26.30 10.11 8.35
CA GLN A 105 -26.01 11.52 8.05
C GLN A 105 -24.51 11.78 7.88
N ARG A 106 -23.67 11.04 8.62
CA ARG A 106 -22.20 11.15 8.50
C ARG A 106 -21.69 10.52 7.21
N LEU A 107 -22.32 9.44 6.76
CA LEU A 107 -22.03 8.78 5.49
C LEU A 107 -22.43 9.65 4.30
N ASP A 108 -23.61 10.28 4.36
CA ASP A 108 -24.08 11.20 3.32
C ASP A 108 -23.16 12.44 3.20
N ASP A 109 -22.72 13.02 4.31
CA ASP A 109 -21.78 14.14 4.31
C ASP A 109 -20.41 13.77 3.73
N ALA A 110 -19.92 12.56 4.04
CA ALA A 110 -18.65 12.06 3.48
C ALA A 110 -18.75 11.84 1.96
N LEU A 111 -19.89 11.32 1.49
CA LEU A 111 -20.15 11.09 0.07
C LEU A 111 -20.29 12.41 -0.70
N ALA A 112 -20.94 13.41 -0.10
CA ALA A 112 -21.11 14.74 -0.69
C ALA A 112 -19.77 15.47 -0.87
N ARG A 113 -18.82 15.31 0.07
CA ARG A 113 -17.47 15.87 -0.03
C ARG A 113 -16.67 15.21 -1.14
N ALA A 114 -16.67 13.88 -1.22
CA ALA A 114 -15.98 13.13 -2.26
C ALA A 114 -16.46 13.53 -3.69
N ARG A 115 -17.75 13.83 -3.85
CA ARG A 115 -18.32 14.27 -5.14
C ARG A 115 -17.89 15.68 -5.54
N ARG A 116 -17.65 16.56 -4.57
CA ARG A 116 -17.20 17.93 -4.81
C ARG A 116 -15.72 17.98 -5.22
N ASP A 117 -14.91 17.11 -4.63
CA ASP A 117 -13.48 17.02 -4.93
C ASP A 117 -13.19 16.29 -6.26
N GLY A 118 -14.06 15.35 -6.66
CA GLY A 118 -13.93 14.61 -7.93
C GLY A 118 -14.38 15.35 -9.19
N ALA A 119 -15.09 16.46 -9.08
CA ALA A 119 -15.72 17.16 -10.21
C ALA A 119 -15.01 18.48 -10.63
N GLY A 120 -13.80 18.73 -10.14
CA GLY A 120 -13.09 20.01 -10.31
C GLY A 120 -11.88 20.00 -11.26
N SER A 121 -11.64 18.95 -12.05
CA SER A 121 -10.51 18.92 -13.00
C SER A 121 -10.98 18.94 -14.45
N GLN A 122 -11.55 20.07 -14.87
CA GLN A 122 -11.58 20.51 -16.26
C GLN A 122 -11.90 22.01 -16.30
N GLY A 123 -10.83 22.81 -16.22
CA GLY A 123 -10.84 24.23 -16.57
C GLY A 123 -10.24 24.41 -17.98
N PRO A 124 -10.75 25.35 -18.79
CA PRO A 124 -10.64 25.34 -20.26
C PRO A 124 -9.31 25.88 -20.77
N ALA A 125 -8.68 25.17 -21.71
CA ALA A 125 -7.57 25.71 -22.48
C ALA A 125 -8.13 26.61 -23.59
N ASP A 126 -8.25 27.89 -23.24
CA ASP A 126 -8.55 29.00 -24.12
C ASP A 126 -7.40 29.18 -25.14
N ASN A 127 -7.77 29.26 -26.41
CA ASN A 127 -6.88 29.22 -27.55
C ASN A 127 -6.54 30.66 -27.94
N ALA A 128 -5.52 31.24 -27.32
CA ALA A 128 -5.01 32.57 -27.65
C ALA A 128 -3.50 32.52 -27.89
N ARG A 129 -3.09 32.62 -29.17
CA ARG A 129 -1.76 33.14 -29.54
C ARG A 129 -1.72 34.64 -29.19
N PRO A 130 -0.58 35.16 -28.72
CA PRO A 130 0.31 35.84 -29.66
C PRO A 130 1.81 35.62 -29.39
N ASP A 131 2.56 35.69 -30.50
CA ASP A 131 3.89 36.30 -30.70
C ASP A 131 4.95 36.24 -29.59
N GLU A 132 6.11 35.65 -29.91
CA GLU A 132 7.44 36.24 -29.65
C GLU A 132 8.54 35.33 -30.25
N ARG A 133 9.15 35.79 -31.36
CA ARG A 133 10.58 35.54 -31.64
C ARG A 133 11.34 36.76 -31.13
N PRO A 134 12.54 36.54 -30.57
CA PRO A 134 13.72 36.95 -31.34
C PRO A 134 14.86 35.92 -31.33
N GLU A 135 15.77 36.12 -32.28
CA GLU A 135 16.92 35.32 -32.67
C GLU A 135 17.90 34.92 -31.56
N PRO A 136 18.75 33.93 -31.86
CA PRO A 136 20.18 34.09 -31.63
C PRO A 136 20.99 34.05 -32.94
N THR A 137 21.84 35.06 -33.03
CA THR A 137 22.93 35.29 -33.98
C THR A 137 23.92 34.14 -34.14
N ALA A 138 24.63 34.18 -35.27
CA ALA A 138 25.91 33.57 -35.63
C ALA A 138 25.89 32.20 -36.36
N ALA A 139 25.98 32.25 -37.69
CA ALA A 139 26.97 31.50 -38.46
C ALA A 139 27.10 32.07 -39.89
N ASP A 140 28.10 32.92 -40.04
CA ASP A 140 28.80 33.24 -41.29
C ASP A 140 29.27 31.94 -41.97
N LYS A 141 28.94 31.74 -43.25
CA LYS A 141 29.88 31.45 -44.36
C LYS A 141 29.27 30.66 -45.53
N ASP A 142 29.47 31.28 -46.70
CA ASP A 142 29.88 30.69 -47.97
C ASP A 142 28.89 29.90 -48.86
N ALA A 143 29.02 30.24 -50.15
CA ALA A 143 28.59 29.54 -51.35
C ALA A 143 27.10 29.68 -51.73
N SER A 144 26.71 29.94 -52.98
CA SER A 144 27.41 30.25 -54.23
C SER A 144 26.31 30.56 -55.27
N SER A 145 26.61 31.49 -56.16
CA SER A 145 25.93 31.85 -57.41
C SER A 145 25.06 30.77 -58.08
N ARG A 146 23.83 31.13 -58.44
CA ARG A 146 23.29 31.00 -59.81
C ARG A 146 21.96 31.72 -59.99
#